data_AF-R7SEP5-F1
#
_entry.id   AF-R7SEP5-F1
#
_cell.length_a   1.000
_cell.length_b   1.000
_cell.length_c   1.000
_cell.angle_alpha   90.00
_cell.angle_beta   90.00
_cell.angle_gamma   90.00
#
_symmetry.space_group_name_H-M   'P 1'
#
loop_
_entity.id
_entity.type
_entity.pdbx_description
1 polymer ?
#
loop_
_entity_poly.entity_id
_entity_poly.type
_entity_poly.pdbx_seq_one_letter_code
_entity_poly.pdbx_strand_id
1 'polypeptide(L)'
;MWGLDYPNEHAQTSFRGFIRNPNAEGEGRSVTHVRSFHDAEDPERDFCLLGNIPLLAGKYDASGKKGVYYEVKVIRMTKGLNGIVAVGFACKPYPLWRLPGWNRLSAGFHLDDLRVFYEDPTGGHDYCNTPSTQNMTLHEGDVVGCGIRHPGRLFFTHNGRRLGDVTAYPAVFMPPREHDVYAAVGVEGECELEVNFGADMFVWKEGNEEAWSPVGHVGGRMEEGGGMNGEQLPTYSLV
;
A
#
# COMPACT_ATOMS: atom_id res chain seq x y z
N MET A 1 1.51 7.88 -13.63
CA MET A 1 1.52 6.41 -13.50
C MET A 1 1.71 6.08 -12.04
N TRP A 2 0.94 5.13 -11.49
CA TRP A 2 1.09 4.73 -10.08
C TRP A 2 2.44 4.08 -9.85
N GLY A 3 3.09 4.46 -8.76
CA GLY A 3 4.39 3.99 -8.33
C GLY A 3 4.63 4.32 -6.85
N LEU A 4 5.86 4.14 -6.39
CA LEU A 4 6.28 4.47 -5.04
C LEU A 4 7.24 5.66 -5.04
N ASP A 5 7.10 6.54 -4.06
CA ASP A 5 8.03 7.65 -3.82
C ASP A 5 9.33 7.11 -3.19
N TYR A 6 10.46 7.72 -3.55
CA TYR A 6 11.69 7.54 -2.77
C TYR A 6 11.52 8.22 -1.41
N PRO A 7 11.86 7.56 -0.29
CA PRO A 7 11.91 8.24 1.00
C PRO A 7 13.09 9.21 0.99
N ASN A 8 12.90 10.53 0.80
CA ASN A 8 14.06 11.45 0.75
C ASN A 8 13.88 12.92 1.25
N GLU A 9 15.04 13.41 1.69
CA GLU A 9 15.68 14.75 1.80
C GLU A 9 15.70 15.55 3.12
N HIS A 10 14.68 15.51 3.98
CA HIS A 10 14.72 16.31 5.23
C HIS A 10 14.80 15.50 6.53
N ALA A 11 14.65 14.18 6.45
CA ALA A 11 14.87 13.26 7.56
C ALA A 11 16.22 12.56 7.36
N GLN A 12 16.98 12.34 8.43
CA GLN A 12 18.35 11.81 8.44
C GLN A 12 18.47 10.32 8.00
N THR A 13 17.63 9.86 7.06
CA THR A 13 17.42 8.44 6.71
C THR A 13 17.49 8.28 5.19
N SER A 14 18.69 8.12 4.63
CA SER A 14 18.81 7.75 3.22
C SER A 14 18.37 6.29 3.04
N PHE A 15 17.25 6.08 2.35
CA PHE A 15 16.82 4.75 1.93
C PHE A 15 17.96 4.05 1.20
N ARG A 16 18.40 2.89 1.70
CA ARG A 16 19.46 2.10 1.09
C ARG A 16 18.84 1.07 0.16
N GLY A 17 18.71 1.44 -1.10
CA GLY A 17 18.04 0.61 -2.08
C GLY A 17 17.77 1.33 -3.39
N PHE A 18 16.92 0.72 -4.21
CA PHE A 18 16.38 1.39 -5.39
C PHE A 18 14.89 1.07 -5.57
N ILE A 19 14.19 2.07 -6.08
CA ILE A 19 12.80 1.99 -6.53
C ILE A 19 12.80 2.33 -8.02
N ARG A 20 12.29 1.40 -8.83
CA ARG A 20 12.14 1.57 -10.27
C ARG A 20 10.66 1.53 -10.59
N ASN A 21 10.07 2.72 -10.71
CA ASN A 21 8.69 2.88 -11.14
C ASN A 21 8.57 2.63 -12.65
N PRO A 22 7.41 2.14 -13.12
CA PRO A 22 7.12 2.05 -14.55
C PRO A 22 7.22 3.42 -15.22
N ASN A 23 7.78 3.45 -16.44
CA ASN A 23 7.96 4.65 -17.25
C ASN A 23 6.80 4.85 -18.24
N ALA A 24 6.43 6.11 -18.48
CA ALA A 24 5.32 6.46 -19.38
C ALA A 24 5.59 6.11 -20.86
N GLU A 25 6.86 5.91 -21.23
CA GLU A 25 7.31 5.67 -22.61
C GLU A 25 7.30 4.19 -23.02
N GLY A 26 6.82 3.27 -22.17
CA GLY A 26 6.58 1.86 -22.54
C GLY A 26 7.84 1.00 -22.72
N GLU A 27 9.04 1.56 -22.62
CA GLU A 27 10.29 0.81 -22.59
C GLU A 27 10.59 0.31 -21.17
N GLY A 28 9.88 -0.72 -20.69
CA GLY A 28 10.16 -1.23 -19.34
C GLY A 28 9.11 -2.15 -18.71
N ARG A 29 9.36 -2.48 -17.44
CA ARG A 29 8.48 -3.28 -16.55
C ARG A 29 7.17 -2.53 -16.30
N SER A 30 6.05 -3.24 -16.29
CA SER A 30 4.70 -2.72 -16.02
C SER A 30 4.44 -2.42 -14.54
N VAL A 31 5.24 -3.01 -13.64
CA VAL A 31 5.08 -2.90 -12.17
C VAL A 31 6.28 -2.22 -11.50
N THR A 32 6.06 -1.64 -10.32
CA THR A 32 7.13 -0.97 -9.56
C THR A 32 8.03 -2.02 -8.93
N HIS A 33 9.34 -1.92 -9.17
CA HIS A 33 10.30 -2.84 -8.57
C HIS A 33 11.09 -2.16 -7.46
N VAL A 34 11.18 -2.81 -6.31
CA VAL A 34 11.85 -2.32 -5.12
C VAL A 34 12.91 -3.31 -4.69
N ARG A 35 14.09 -2.80 -4.34
CA ARG A 35 15.09 -3.56 -3.61
C ARG A 35 15.65 -2.72 -2.47
N SER A 36 15.55 -3.22 -1.24
CA SER A 36 16.27 -2.68 -0.08
C SER A 36 17.54 -3.48 0.17
N PHE A 37 18.54 -2.84 0.77
CA PHE A 37 19.79 -3.46 1.18
C PHE A 37 19.90 -3.47 2.69
N HIS A 38 20.52 -4.54 3.21
CA HIS A 38 20.88 -4.61 4.62
C HIS A 38 21.83 -3.47 5.00
N ASP A 39 21.53 -2.77 6.09
CA ASP A 39 22.40 -1.75 6.67
C ASP A 39 23.16 -2.36 7.86
N ALA A 40 24.47 -2.57 7.69
CA ALA A 40 25.30 -3.13 8.75
C ALA A 40 25.44 -2.21 9.98
N GLU A 41 25.20 -0.90 9.82
CA GLU A 41 25.28 0.08 10.91
C GLU A 41 23.95 0.17 11.69
N ASP A 42 22.84 -0.20 11.05
CA ASP A 42 21.49 -0.13 11.61
C ASP A 42 20.61 -1.26 11.02
N PRO A 43 20.82 -2.52 11.45
CA PRO A 43 20.18 -3.70 10.85
C PRO A 43 18.66 -3.74 10.96
N GLU A 44 18.10 -3.00 11.92
CA GLU A 44 16.67 -2.94 12.25
C GLU A 44 16.03 -1.65 11.69
N ARG A 45 16.70 -1.01 10.71
CA ARG A 45 16.17 0.22 10.11
C ARG A 45 15.00 -0.08 9.19
N ASP A 46 13.85 0.45 9.58
CA ASP A 46 12.63 0.41 8.78
C ASP A 46 12.56 1.51 7.72
N PHE A 47 11.89 1.19 6.62
CA PHE A 47 11.44 2.17 5.64
C PHE A 47 9.98 1.92 5.24
N CYS A 48 9.20 2.99 5.17
CA CYS A 48 7.87 2.98 4.57
C CYS A 48 7.89 3.70 3.22
N LEU A 49 7.64 2.95 2.16
CA LEU A 49 7.55 3.43 0.80
C LEU A 49 6.08 3.72 0.51
N LEU A 50 5.75 4.99 0.33
CA LEU A 50 4.38 5.42 0.05
C LEU A 50 4.13 5.51 -1.45
N GLY A 51 2.89 5.26 -1.86
CA GLY A 51 2.41 5.56 -3.20
C GLY A 51 2.63 7.03 -3.57
N ASN A 52 3.01 7.28 -4.82
CA ASN A 52 3.14 8.64 -5.35
C ASN A 52 1.78 9.34 -5.57
N ILE A 53 0.70 8.56 -5.68
CA ILE A 53 -0.68 9.01 -5.92
C ILE A 53 -1.60 8.27 -4.93
N PRO A 54 -2.62 8.91 -4.35
CA PRO A 54 -3.56 8.23 -3.48
C PRO A 54 -4.35 7.17 -4.26
N LEU A 55 -4.59 6.01 -3.64
CA LEU A 55 -5.49 5.00 -4.20
C LEU A 55 -6.94 5.34 -3.86
N LEU A 56 -7.18 5.83 -2.65
CA LEU A 56 -8.47 6.39 -2.24
C LEU A 56 -8.26 7.87 -1.95
N ALA A 57 -8.72 8.74 -2.87
CA ALA A 57 -8.66 10.18 -2.66
C ALA A 57 -9.87 10.60 -1.83
N GLY A 58 -9.61 11.20 -0.67
CA GLY A 58 -10.65 11.48 0.30
C GLY A 58 -11.74 12.34 -0.31
N LYS A 59 -11.40 13.44 -0.96
CA LYS A 59 -12.39 14.43 -1.43
C LYS A 59 -13.16 14.04 -2.70
N TYR A 60 -12.92 12.85 -3.25
CA TYR A 60 -13.51 12.42 -4.52
C TYR A 60 -14.64 11.42 -4.31
N ASP A 61 -15.60 11.38 -5.23
CA ASP A 61 -16.65 10.37 -5.20
C ASP A 61 -16.10 9.02 -5.64
N ALA A 62 -16.42 7.98 -4.87
CA ALA A 62 -16.12 6.59 -5.20
C ALA A 62 -17.38 5.86 -5.69
N SER A 63 -18.41 6.58 -6.16
CA SER A 63 -19.64 6.00 -6.69
C SER A 63 -19.35 4.94 -7.75
N GLY A 64 -20.00 3.77 -7.64
CA GLY A 64 -19.79 2.64 -8.55
C GLY A 64 -18.53 1.81 -8.28
N LYS A 65 -17.67 2.22 -7.34
CA LYS A 65 -16.48 1.46 -6.92
C LYS A 65 -16.81 0.52 -5.76
N LYS A 66 -16.18 -0.64 -5.75
CA LYS A 66 -16.23 -1.61 -4.64
C LYS A 66 -15.15 -1.34 -3.60
N GLY A 67 -14.04 -0.72 -4.02
CA GLY A 67 -12.91 -0.41 -3.16
C GLY A 67 -11.64 -0.16 -3.96
N VAL A 68 -10.52 -0.16 -3.26
CA VAL A 68 -9.18 -0.02 -3.85
C VAL A 68 -8.31 -1.21 -3.44
N TYR A 69 -7.39 -1.60 -4.31
CA TYR A 69 -6.57 -2.80 -4.12
C TYR A 69 -5.23 -2.67 -4.86
N TYR A 70 -4.19 -3.29 -4.32
CA TYR A 70 -2.89 -3.46 -4.97
C TYR A 70 -2.21 -4.76 -4.49
N GLU A 71 -1.22 -5.25 -5.24
CA GLU A 71 -0.48 -6.48 -4.93
C GLU A 71 1.01 -6.22 -4.78
N VAL A 72 1.63 -6.95 -3.85
CA VAL A 72 3.07 -7.02 -3.63
C VAL A 72 3.50 -8.47 -3.83
N LYS A 73 4.34 -8.71 -4.83
CA LYS A 73 5.03 -9.98 -5.02
C LYS A 73 6.36 -9.95 -4.27
N VAL A 74 6.56 -10.92 -3.39
CA VAL A 74 7.79 -11.06 -2.61
C VAL A 74 8.79 -11.83 -3.46
N ILE A 75 9.74 -11.13 -4.10
CA ILE A 75 10.80 -11.80 -4.87
C ILE A 75 11.83 -12.39 -3.91
N ARG A 76 12.18 -11.65 -2.87
CA ARG A 76 13.15 -12.06 -1.85
C ARG A 76 12.84 -11.42 -0.51
N MET A 77 12.88 -12.20 0.57
CA MET A 77 12.75 -11.72 1.95
C MET A 77 13.72 -12.52 2.83
N THR A 78 14.90 -11.95 3.09
CA THR A 78 16.01 -12.72 3.67
C THR A 78 15.88 -12.78 5.19
N LYS A 79 15.25 -13.83 5.73
CA LYS A 79 15.08 -13.99 7.20
C LYS A 79 16.38 -13.88 8.01
N GLY A 80 17.52 -14.32 7.44
CA GLY A 80 18.83 -14.23 8.09
C GLY A 80 19.49 -12.83 8.07
N LEU A 81 18.88 -11.85 7.41
CA LEU A 81 19.32 -10.46 7.34
C LEU A 81 18.20 -9.49 7.78
N ASN A 82 17.34 -9.94 8.71
CA ASN A 82 16.17 -9.21 9.20
C ASN A 82 15.23 -8.73 8.08
N GLY A 83 15.06 -9.54 7.03
CA GLY A 83 14.15 -9.21 5.94
C GLY A 83 12.70 -9.21 6.44
N ILE A 84 12.13 -8.02 6.61
CA ILE A 84 10.71 -7.82 6.91
C ILE A 84 10.07 -7.09 5.74
N VAL A 85 8.84 -7.50 5.43
CA VAL A 85 7.97 -6.84 4.46
C VAL A 85 6.64 -6.62 5.14
N ALA A 86 6.11 -5.40 5.02
CA ALA A 86 4.77 -5.05 5.46
C ALA A 86 3.98 -4.44 4.30
N VAL A 87 2.72 -4.80 4.18
CA VAL A 87 1.82 -4.31 3.11
C VAL A 87 0.64 -3.60 3.77
N GLY A 88 0.26 -2.42 3.31
CA GLY A 88 -0.75 -1.64 4.00
C GLY A 88 -1.15 -0.33 3.32
N PHE A 89 -1.75 0.53 4.12
CA PHE A 89 -2.18 1.86 3.72
C PHE A 89 -1.76 2.89 4.75
N ALA A 90 -1.46 4.10 4.31
CA ALA A 90 -1.18 5.23 5.19
C ALA A 90 -1.67 6.54 4.58
N CYS A 91 -2.02 7.49 5.43
CA CYS A 91 -2.26 8.88 5.05
C CYS A 91 -0.98 9.69 5.22
N LYS A 92 -0.77 10.71 4.38
CA LYS A 92 0.34 11.66 4.55
C LYS A 92 -0.08 12.78 5.53
N PRO A 93 0.83 13.30 6.37
CA PRO A 93 2.21 12.86 6.57
C PRO A 93 2.30 11.55 7.38
N TYR A 94 3.23 10.68 7.02
CA TYR A 94 3.55 9.44 7.74
C TYR A 94 5.06 9.35 7.99
N PRO A 95 5.53 8.88 9.17
CA PRO A 95 6.95 8.69 9.41
C PRO A 95 7.52 7.60 8.49
N LEU A 96 8.41 7.99 7.58
CA LEU A 96 8.97 7.08 6.57
C LEU A 96 9.99 6.07 7.14
N TRP A 97 10.31 6.14 8.44
CA TRP A 97 11.21 5.27 9.18
C TRP A 97 10.46 4.29 10.10
N ARG A 98 9.18 4.05 9.84
CA ARG A 98 8.30 3.15 10.61
C ARG A 98 7.50 2.29 9.64
N LEU A 99 7.33 1.00 9.93
CA LEU A 99 6.47 0.15 9.09
C LEU A 99 4.99 0.62 9.10
N PRO A 100 4.21 0.37 8.04
CA PRO A 100 2.78 0.69 7.99
C PRO A 100 2.00 0.06 9.15
N GLY A 101 1.05 0.80 9.71
CA GLY A 101 0.21 0.34 10.83
C GLY A 101 0.73 0.75 12.22
N TRP A 102 1.98 1.19 12.34
CA TRP A 102 2.58 1.56 13.62
C TRP A 102 2.27 2.96 14.12
N ASN A 103 1.81 3.83 13.23
CA ASN A 103 1.51 5.23 13.55
C ASN A 103 0.09 5.59 13.08
N ARG A 104 -0.41 6.72 13.60
CA ARG A 104 -1.77 7.21 13.33
C ARG A 104 -2.05 7.29 11.83
N LEU A 105 -3.32 7.07 11.46
CA LEU A 105 -3.77 7.07 10.09
C LEU A 105 -2.97 6.10 9.21
N SER A 106 -2.67 4.91 9.74
CA SER A 106 -2.12 3.81 8.94
C SER A 106 -2.60 2.44 9.41
N ALA A 107 -2.60 1.49 8.48
CA ALA A 107 -2.84 0.08 8.73
C ALA A 107 -1.82 -0.75 7.94
N GLY A 108 -1.36 -1.87 8.47
CA GLY A 108 -0.40 -2.74 7.79
C GLY A 108 -0.52 -4.19 8.23
N PHE A 109 -0.22 -5.10 7.30
CA PHE A 109 -0.04 -6.53 7.56
C PHE A 109 1.42 -6.87 7.41
N HIS A 110 2.02 -7.35 8.50
CA HIS A 110 3.45 -7.63 8.60
C HIS A 110 3.65 -9.11 8.29
N LEU A 111 4.53 -9.41 7.34
CA LEU A 111 4.64 -10.75 6.74
C LEU A 111 5.61 -11.68 7.48
N ASP A 112 6.34 -11.16 8.46
CA ASP A 112 7.23 -11.90 9.36
C ASP A 112 6.45 -12.60 10.48
N ASP A 113 5.42 -11.95 11.04
CA ASP A 113 4.61 -12.46 12.15
C ASP A 113 3.13 -12.73 11.78
N LEU A 114 2.71 -12.31 10.59
CA LEU A 114 1.34 -12.43 10.08
C LEU A 114 0.31 -11.71 10.96
N ARG A 115 0.70 -10.55 11.52
CA ARG A 115 -0.17 -9.71 12.34
C ARG A 115 -0.56 -8.43 11.58
N VAL A 116 -1.72 -7.92 11.94
CA VAL A 116 -2.25 -6.66 11.42
C VAL A 116 -2.08 -5.58 12.48
N PHE A 117 -1.57 -4.44 12.06
CA PHE A 117 -1.33 -3.26 12.88
C PHE A 117 -2.23 -2.14 12.35
N TYR A 118 -2.93 -1.45 13.23
CA TYR A 118 -3.72 -0.26 12.89
C TYR A 118 -3.51 0.79 13.98
N GLU A 119 -2.77 1.83 13.64
CA GLU A 119 -2.34 2.88 14.59
C GLU A 119 -1.73 2.30 15.89
N ASP A 120 -1.05 1.16 15.78
CA ASP A 120 -0.56 0.36 16.91
C ASP A 120 0.96 0.19 16.84
N PRO A 121 1.74 0.88 17.68
CA PRO A 121 3.19 0.78 17.71
C PRO A 121 3.72 -0.42 18.51
N THR A 122 2.85 -1.30 19.01
CA THR A 122 3.22 -2.34 19.99
C THR A 122 3.45 -3.70 19.33
N GLY A 123 2.40 -4.51 19.20
CA GLY A 123 2.52 -5.90 18.75
C GLY A 123 1.42 -6.34 17.80
N GLY A 124 0.50 -5.47 17.39
CA GLY A 124 -0.53 -5.80 16.42
C GLY A 124 -1.49 -6.89 16.89
N HIS A 125 -2.37 -7.30 16.00
CA HIS A 125 -3.43 -8.27 16.25
C HIS A 125 -3.38 -9.39 15.23
N ASP A 126 -3.77 -10.59 15.64
CA ASP A 126 -3.89 -11.70 14.70
C ASP A 126 -4.92 -11.33 13.62
N TYR A 127 -4.51 -11.45 12.35
CA TYR A 127 -5.28 -11.03 11.19
C TYR A 127 -6.75 -11.47 11.22
N CYS A 128 -6.95 -12.75 11.52
CA CYS A 128 -8.20 -13.44 11.86
C CYS A 128 -7.84 -14.83 12.39
N ASN A 129 -8.64 -15.41 13.29
CA ASN A 129 -8.57 -16.83 13.65
C ASN A 129 -9.18 -17.73 12.56
N THR A 130 -8.77 -17.53 11.30
CA THR A 130 -9.22 -18.38 10.19
C THR A 130 -8.20 -19.48 9.93
N PRO A 131 -8.61 -20.70 9.53
CA PRO A 131 -7.67 -21.76 9.18
C PRO A 131 -6.68 -21.37 8.07
N SER A 132 -7.07 -20.41 7.22
CA SER A 132 -6.25 -19.89 6.13
C SER A 132 -5.07 -19.04 6.59
N THR A 133 -5.21 -18.27 7.66
CA THR A 133 -4.10 -17.46 8.22
C THR A 133 -3.25 -18.27 9.18
N GLN A 134 -3.84 -19.18 9.96
CA GLN A 134 -3.13 -20.00 10.94
C GLN A 134 -2.08 -20.94 10.34
N ASN A 135 -2.27 -21.35 9.08
CA ASN A 135 -1.34 -22.22 8.36
C ASN A 135 -0.62 -21.51 7.21
N MET A 136 -0.71 -20.17 7.16
CA MET A 136 -0.04 -19.42 6.10
C MET A 136 1.46 -19.42 6.36
N THR A 137 2.23 -19.72 5.31
CA THR A 137 3.68 -19.58 5.33
C THR A 137 4.07 -18.82 4.08
N LEU A 138 4.82 -17.74 4.27
CA LEU A 138 5.31 -16.90 3.18
C LEU A 138 6.55 -17.53 2.54
N HIS A 139 6.55 -17.61 1.21
CA HIS A 139 7.66 -18.06 0.39
C HIS A 139 8.05 -17.01 -0.65
N GLU A 140 9.29 -17.10 -1.15
CA GLU A 140 9.69 -16.33 -2.32
C GLU A 140 8.81 -16.69 -3.52
N GLY A 141 8.34 -15.67 -4.22
CA GLY A 141 7.37 -15.76 -5.31
C GLY A 141 5.92 -15.55 -4.87
N ASP A 142 5.61 -15.59 -3.57
CA ASP A 142 4.25 -15.35 -3.09
C ASP A 142 3.78 -13.92 -3.38
N VAL A 143 2.48 -13.79 -3.67
CA VAL A 143 1.81 -12.52 -3.92
C VAL A 143 0.86 -12.22 -2.77
N VAL A 144 1.09 -11.10 -2.10
CA VAL A 144 0.22 -10.58 -1.03
C VAL A 144 -0.47 -9.33 -1.51
N GLY A 145 -1.80 -9.32 -1.47
CA GLY A 145 -2.59 -8.14 -1.80
C GLY A 145 -3.12 -7.42 -0.58
N CYS A 146 -3.37 -6.13 -0.74
CA CYS A 146 -3.99 -5.28 0.29
C CYS A 146 -5.08 -4.43 -0.33
N GLY A 147 -6.25 -4.39 0.30
CA GLY A 147 -7.39 -3.64 -0.20
C GLY A 147 -8.27 -3.06 0.88
N ILE A 148 -8.94 -1.97 0.54
CA ILE A 148 -10.00 -1.36 1.33
C ILE A 148 -11.29 -1.50 0.54
N ARG A 149 -12.23 -2.28 1.07
CA ARG A 149 -13.59 -2.40 0.52
C ARG A 149 -14.48 -1.32 1.10
N HIS A 150 -15.30 -0.66 0.29
CA HIS A 150 -16.27 0.29 0.81
C HIS A 150 -17.28 -0.40 1.77
N PRO A 151 -17.61 0.22 2.91
CA PRO A 151 -17.33 1.63 3.27
C PRO A 151 -15.99 1.90 3.98
N GLY A 152 -15.06 0.95 4.11
CA GLY A 152 -13.77 1.18 4.81
C GLY A 152 -13.20 -0.08 5.48
N ARG A 153 -13.48 -1.26 4.94
CA ARG A 153 -13.05 -2.55 5.50
C ARG A 153 -11.73 -2.98 4.86
N LEU A 154 -10.70 -3.04 5.69
CA LEU A 154 -9.40 -3.57 5.29
C LEU A 154 -9.48 -5.09 5.09
N PHE A 155 -8.83 -5.57 4.03
CA PHE A 155 -8.64 -6.98 3.77
C PHE A 155 -7.34 -7.19 2.99
N PHE A 156 -6.91 -8.44 2.96
CA PHE A 156 -5.69 -8.88 2.33
C PHE A 156 -5.92 -10.21 1.61
N THR A 157 -5.03 -10.50 0.70
CA THR A 157 -5.04 -11.73 -0.09
C THR A 157 -3.66 -12.37 -0.04
N HIS A 158 -3.61 -13.69 -0.20
CA HIS A 158 -2.38 -14.45 -0.40
C HIS A 158 -2.58 -15.37 -1.60
N ASN A 159 -1.73 -15.24 -2.61
CA ASN A 159 -1.79 -16.02 -3.85
C ASN A 159 -3.20 -16.05 -4.48
N GLY A 160 -3.83 -14.87 -4.53
CA GLY A 160 -5.17 -14.65 -5.09
C GLY A 160 -6.34 -15.13 -4.24
N ARG A 161 -6.09 -15.66 -3.03
CA ARG A 161 -7.15 -16.06 -2.08
C ARG A 161 -7.31 -14.99 -1.01
N ARG A 162 -8.55 -14.60 -0.74
CA ARG A 162 -8.90 -13.63 0.32
C ARG A 162 -8.73 -14.26 1.70
N LEU A 163 -8.01 -13.60 2.59
CA LEU A 163 -7.75 -14.10 3.95
C LEU A 163 -8.88 -13.81 4.95
N GLY A 164 -9.89 -13.05 4.51
CA GLY A 164 -11.00 -12.55 5.32
C GLY A 164 -10.95 -11.02 5.47
N ASP A 165 -12.06 -10.44 5.94
CA ASP A 165 -12.08 -9.04 6.37
C ASP A 165 -11.35 -8.91 7.71
N VAL A 166 -10.55 -7.86 7.88
CA VAL A 166 -9.99 -7.54 9.19
C VAL A 166 -11.11 -7.01 10.08
N THR A 167 -11.62 -7.88 10.95
CA THR A 167 -12.78 -7.56 11.80
C THR A 167 -12.44 -6.68 13.00
N ALA A 168 -11.18 -6.69 13.44
CA ALA A 168 -10.70 -5.81 14.51
C ALA A 168 -10.83 -4.32 14.15
N TYR A 169 -10.80 -4.00 12.85
CA TYR A 169 -10.80 -2.61 12.34
C TYR A 169 -11.79 -2.44 11.19
N PRO A 170 -13.11 -2.43 11.47
CA PRO A 170 -14.16 -2.48 10.44
C PRO A 170 -14.33 -1.17 9.65
N ALA A 171 -13.64 -0.10 10.04
CA ALA A 171 -13.86 1.27 9.59
C ALA A 171 -12.54 2.07 9.55
N VAL A 172 -11.51 1.54 8.88
CA VAL A 172 -10.21 2.24 8.76
C VAL A 172 -10.37 3.51 7.93
N PHE A 173 -9.67 4.58 8.33
CA PHE A 173 -9.66 5.88 7.65
C PHE A 173 -11.04 6.54 7.50
N MET A 174 -11.92 6.30 8.48
CA MET A 174 -13.24 6.90 8.56
C MET A 174 -13.25 8.18 9.42
N PRO A 175 -14.13 9.15 9.13
CA PRO A 175 -15.11 9.13 8.05
C PRO A 175 -14.46 9.28 6.66
N PRO A 176 -15.08 8.74 5.60
CA PRO A 176 -14.56 8.89 4.26
C PRO A 176 -14.52 10.39 3.97
N ARG A 177 -13.55 10.84 3.19
CA ARG A 177 -13.37 12.23 2.75
C ARG A 177 -12.54 13.17 3.62
N GLU A 178 -11.97 12.69 4.71
CA GLU A 178 -11.03 13.50 5.51
C GLU A 178 -9.58 13.38 5.02
N HIS A 179 -9.19 12.21 4.51
CA HIS A 179 -7.80 11.91 4.18
C HIS A 179 -7.65 11.22 2.83
N ASP A 180 -6.55 11.55 2.16
CA ASP A 180 -6.05 10.79 1.01
C ASP A 180 -5.27 9.58 1.53
N VAL A 181 -5.65 8.39 1.06
CA VAL A 181 -5.06 7.13 1.49
C VAL A 181 -4.17 6.58 0.38
N TYR A 182 -2.90 6.37 0.73
CA TYR A 182 -1.86 5.88 -0.15
C TYR A 182 -1.57 4.42 0.15
N ALA A 183 -1.17 3.64 -0.86
CA ALA A 183 -0.50 2.38 -0.60
C ALA A 183 0.77 2.64 0.24
N ALA A 184 1.05 1.72 1.14
CA ALA A 184 2.21 1.78 2.01
C ALA A 184 2.90 0.42 2.02
N VAL A 185 4.16 0.37 1.60
CA VAL A 185 4.97 -0.84 1.60
C VAL A 185 6.14 -0.64 2.56
N GLY A 186 6.14 -1.39 3.65
CA GLY A 186 7.21 -1.40 4.64
C GLY A 186 8.30 -2.41 4.28
N VAL A 187 9.56 -2.03 4.46
CA VAL A 187 10.71 -2.91 4.30
C VAL A 187 11.72 -2.70 5.42
N GLU A 188 12.25 -3.80 5.95
CA GLU A 188 13.42 -3.87 6.84
C GLU A 188 14.42 -4.87 6.24
N GLY A 189 15.72 -4.64 6.41
CA GLY A 189 16.75 -5.55 5.90
C GLY A 189 16.80 -5.67 4.36
N GLU A 190 17.36 -6.78 3.86
CA GLU A 190 17.47 -7.03 2.41
C GLU A 190 16.23 -7.75 1.85
N CYS A 191 15.40 -6.98 1.15
CA CYS A 191 14.17 -7.43 0.49
C CYS A 191 14.16 -7.02 -0.99
N GLU A 192 13.52 -7.83 -1.83
CA GLU A 192 13.26 -7.54 -3.25
C GLU A 192 11.79 -7.81 -3.55
N LEU A 193 11.10 -6.83 -4.14
CA LEU A 193 9.64 -6.82 -4.29
C LEU A 193 9.23 -6.28 -5.66
N GLU A 194 8.06 -6.72 -6.13
CA GLU A 194 7.33 -6.08 -7.22
C GLU A 194 5.96 -5.62 -6.72
N VAL A 195 5.62 -4.35 -6.95
CA VAL A 195 4.38 -3.72 -6.50
C VAL A 195 3.52 -3.40 -7.72
N ASN A 196 2.39 -4.09 -7.82
CA ASN A 196 1.42 -3.95 -8.89
C ASN A 196 0.23 -3.11 -8.41
N PHE A 197 0.04 -1.95 -9.03
CA PHE A 197 -1.12 -1.06 -8.80
C PHE A 197 -2.27 -1.31 -9.80
N GLY A 198 -2.28 -2.45 -10.49
CA GLY A 198 -3.25 -2.80 -11.52
C GLY A 198 -2.80 -2.50 -12.95
N ALA A 199 -1.48 -2.29 -13.15
CA ALA A 199 -0.90 -2.20 -14.48
C ALA A 199 -0.79 -3.59 -15.15
N ASP A 200 -0.52 -4.62 -14.33
CA ASP A 200 -0.68 -6.02 -14.69
C ASP A 200 -1.94 -6.60 -14.06
N MET A 201 -2.39 -7.74 -14.59
CA MET A 201 -3.49 -8.49 -13.99
C MET A 201 -3.13 -8.93 -12.56
N PHE A 202 -4.02 -8.67 -11.62
CA PHE A 202 -3.93 -9.17 -10.26
C PHE A 202 -4.13 -10.68 -10.23
N VAL A 203 -3.43 -11.35 -9.31
CA VAL A 203 -3.64 -12.77 -9.00
C VAL A 203 -5.01 -12.97 -8.36
N TRP A 204 -5.45 -12.01 -7.53
CA TRP A 204 -6.83 -11.99 -7.05
C TRP A 204 -7.80 -11.56 -8.16
N LYS A 205 -8.59 -12.51 -8.64
CA LYS A 205 -9.44 -12.35 -9.83
C LYS A 205 -10.42 -11.17 -9.75
N GLU A 206 -11.11 -10.99 -8.63
CA GLU A 206 -12.09 -9.91 -8.46
C GLU A 206 -11.45 -8.52 -8.54
N GLY A 207 -10.17 -8.38 -8.16
CA GLY A 207 -9.45 -7.10 -8.24
C GLY A 207 -9.29 -6.59 -9.68
N ASN A 208 -9.45 -7.45 -10.68
CA ASN A 208 -9.39 -7.07 -12.10
C ASN A 208 -10.73 -6.52 -12.65
N GLU A 209 -11.79 -6.48 -11.83
CA GLU A 209 -13.03 -5.80 -12.21
C GLU A 209 -12.82 -4.27 -12.18
N GLU A 210 -13.47 -3.54 -13.09
CA GLU A 210 -13.38 -2.07 -13.17
C GLU A 210 -13.75 -1.37 -11.86
N ALA A 211 -14.62 -1.99 -11.06
CA ALA A 211 -15.05 -1.49 -9.75
C ALA A 211 -13.92 -1.47 -8.69
N TRP A 212 -12.79 -2.15 -8.93
CA TRP A 212 -11.59 -2.13 -8.08
C TRP A 212 -10.43 -1.34 -8.68
N SER A 213 -10.55 -0.93 -9.95
CA SER A 213 -9.51 -0.17 -10.63
C SER A 213 -9.29 1.17 -9.91
N PRO A 214 -8.04 1.54 -9.58
CA PRO A 214 -7.73 2.85 -8.99
C PRO A 214 -7.99 4.01 -9.97
N VAL A 215 -8.15 3.71 -11.27
CA VAL A 215 -8.54 4.69 -12.28
C VAL A 215 -9.96 5.18 -12.00
N GLY A 216 -10.12 6.51 -11.94
CA GLY A 216 -11.39 7.17 -11.64
C GLY A 216 -11.62 7.50 -10.16
N HIS A 217 -10.81 6.95 -9.23
CA HIS A 217 -10.80 7.43 -7.84
C HIS A 217 -10.12 8.80 -7.69
N VAL A 218 -9.26 9.17 -8.65
CA VAL A 218 -8.56 10.45 -8.72
C VAL A 218 -8.98 11.14 -10.01
N GLY A 219 -9.66 12.30 -9.92
CA GLY A 219 -10.03 13.13 -11.09
C GLY A 219 -11.53 13.26 -11.39
N GLY A 220 -12.41 12.50 -10.76
CA GLY A 220 -13.86 12.70 -10.83
C GLY A 220 -14.29 13.89 -9.96
N ARG A 221 -14.25 15.12 -10.50
CA ARG A 221 -14.73 16.32 -9.81
C ARG A 221 -16.20 16.10 -9.45
N MET A 222 -16.59 16.35 -8.19
CA MET A 222 -18.00 16.55 -7.86
C MET A 222 -18.51 17.71 -8.72
N GLU A 223 -19.54 17.47 -9.53
CA GLU A 223 -20.35 18.55 -10.09
C GLU A 223 -21.07 19.24 -8.92
N GLU A 224 -20.46 20.28 -8.36
CA GLU A 224 -21.25 21.44 -7.95
C GLU A 224 -21.65 22.14 -9.23
N GLY A 225 -22.96 22.28 -9.43
CA GLY A 225 -23.56 22.62 -10.72
C GLY A 225 -22.90 23.77 -11.46
N GLY A 226 -22.68 23.55 -12.76
CA GLY A 226 -22.55 24.61 -13.75
C GLY A 226 -21.26 24.61 -14.57
N GLY A 227 -21.42 24.27 -15.86
CA GLY A 227 -20.60 24.83 -16.93
C GLY A 227 -19.33 24.07 -17.28
N MET A 228 -19.37 23.39 -18.42
CA MET A 228 -18.21 22.95 -19.18
C MET A 228 -17.21 24.10 -19.37
N ASN A 229 -15.96 23.90 -18.93
CA ASN A 229 -14.75 24.27 -19.66
C ASN A 229 -13.55 23.62 -18.98
N GLY A 230 -12.80 22.85 -19.76
CA GLY A 230 -11.59 22.19 -19.29
C GLY A 230 -10.48 23.22 -19.10
N GLU A 231 -9.95 23.32 -17.89
CA GLU A 231 -8.66 23.96 -17.63
C GLU A 231 -8.08 23.49 -16.30
N GLN A 232 -6.85 22.96 -16.41
CA GLN A 232 -5.74 22.94 -15.45
C GLN A 232 -6.00 22.55 -13.98
N LEU A 233 -5.36 21.45 -13.56
CA LEU A 233 -5.27 21.04 -12.16
C LEU A 233 -4.68 22.18 -11.30
N PRO A 234 -5.28 22.53 -10.15
CA PRO A 234 -4.71 23.56 -9.27
C PRO A 234 -3.39 23.08 -8.66
N THR A 235 -2.40 23.97 -8.67
CA THR A 235 -1.10 23.77 -8.02
C THR A 235 -1.28 23.76 -6.51
N TYR A 236 -0.86 22.68 -5.83
CA TYR A 236 -0.81 22.64 -4.38
C TYR A 236 0.13 23.73 -3.86
N SER A 237 -0.39 24.62 -3.01
CA SER A 237 0.42 25.48 -2.15
C SER A 237 0.43 24.90 -0.75
N LEU A 238 1.64 24.67 -0.23
CA LEU A 238 1.87 24.29 1.15
C LEU A 238 1.65 25.53 2.02
N VAL A 239 0.70 25.45 2.96
CA VAL A 239 0.61 26.35 4.12
C VAL A 239 1.00 25.56 5.35
#